data_AF-A0A563W111-F1
#
_entry.id   AF-A0A563W111-F1
#
_cell.length_a   1.000
_cell.length_b   1.000
_cell.length_c   1.000
_cell.angle_alpha   90.00
_cell.angle_beta   90.00
_cell.angle_gamma   90.00
#
_symmetry.space_group_name_H-M   'P 1'
#
loop_
_entity.id
_entity.type
_entity.pdbx_description
1 polymer ?
#
loop_
_entity_poly.entity_id
_entity_poly.type
_entity_poly.pdbx_seq_one_letter_code
_entity_poly.pdbx_strand_id
1 'polypeptide(L)'
;MGDKSRTTAYLRITQQSWRLGKIEGKVSAAEYQWQFQWQFRQGKLLVEPSLGRALIQEPLGRFLERSDYQLEAGNNYTFTIRAKF
;
A
#
# COMPACT_ATOMS: atom_id res chain seq x y z
N MET A 1 -5.39 -23.92 -17.61
CA MET A 1 -5.91 -23.18 -16.45
C MET A 1 -4.72 -22.44 -15.84
N GLY A 2 -4.45 -21.20 -16.27
CA GLY A 2 -3.26 -20.46 -15.83
C GLY A 2 -3.49 -19.90 -14.43
N ASP A 3 -2.72 -20.35 -13.45
CA ASP A 3 -2.78 -19.82 -12.09
C ASP A 3 -2.36 -18.34 -12.14
N LYS A 4 -3.29 -17.44 -11.81
CA LYS A 4 -2.99 -16.01 -11.68
C LYS A 4 -2.07 -15.88 -10.48
N SER A 5 -0.78 -15.63 -10.71
CA SER A 5 0.20 -15.44 -9.64
C SER A 5 -0.35 -14.42 -8.63
N ARG A 6 -0.48 -14.88 -7.39
CA ARG A 6 -0.91 -14.09 -6.24
C ARG A 6 0.30 -13.76 -5.39
N THR A 7 0.52 -12.47 -5.14
CA THR A 7 1.59 -12.01 -4.26
C THR A 7 0.96 -11.36 -3.04
N THR A 8 1.31 -11.82 -1.84
CA THR A 8 0.87 -11.16 -0.61
C THR A 8 1.74 -9.94 -0.34
N ALA A 9 1.09 -8.80 -0.12
CA ALA A 9 1.72 -7.58 0.37
C ALA A 9 1.54 -7.47 1.88
N TYR A 10 2.60 -7.09 2.58
CA TYR A 10 2.60 -6.82 4.01
C TYR A 10 2.75 -5.32 4.22
N LEU A 11 1.81 -4.73 4.92
CA LEU A 11 1.70 -3.30 5.16
C LEU A 11 1.91 -3.02 6.65
N ARG A 12 2.67 -1.97 6.96
CA ARG A 12 2.78 -1.42 8.32
C ARG A 12 2.50 0.07 8.27
N ILE A 13 1.56 0.54 9.07
CA ILE A 13 1.31 1.98 9.21
C ILE A 13 2.26 2.53 10.26
N THR A 14 3.07 3.52 9.89
CA THR A 14 4.03 4.15 10.81
C THR A 14 3.52 5.45 11.38
N GLN A 15 2.72 6.19 10.61
CA GLN A 15 2.17 7.46 11.05
C GLN A 15 0.82 7.74 10.42
N GLN A 16 -0.05 8.40 11.17
CA GLN A 16 -1.34 8.88 10.71
C GLN A 16 -1.56 10.29 11.22
N SER A 17 -1.96 11.20 10.34
CA SER A 17 -2.30 12.56 10.67
C SER A 17 -3.60 12.95 9.99
N TRP A 18 -4.68 12.92 10.76
CA TRP A 18 -6.00 13.36 10.31
C TRP A 18 -6.01 14.83 9.94
N ARG A 19 -5.27 15.67 10.68
CA ARG A 19 -5.15 17.11 10.42
C ARG A 19 -4.46 17.40 9.09
N LEU A 20 -3.37 16.69 8.78
CA LEU A 20 -2.64 16.85 7.52
C LEU A 20 -3.25 16.08 6.35
N GLY A 21 -4.23 15.20 6.62
CA GLY A 21 -4.85 14.42 5.55
C GLY A 21 -3.93 13.31 5.03
N LYS A 22 -3.12 12.69 5.91
CA LYS A 22 -1.99 11.84 5.51
C LYS A 22 -1.84 10.56 6.33
N ILE A 23 -1.50 9.46 5.65
CA ILE A 23 -1.04 8.21 6.25
C ILE A 23 0.33 7.87 5.65
N GLU A 24 1.24 7.38 6.48
CA GLU A 24 2.56 6.91 6.07
C GLU A 24 2.80 5.49 6.56
N GLY A 25 3.63 4.77 5.84
CA GLY A 25 3.98 3.43 6.24
C GLY A 25 5.00 2.76 5.34
N LYS A 26 5.19 1.48 5.61
CA LYS A 26 6.02 0.59 4.80
C LYS A 26 5.14 -0.49 4.20
N VAL A 27 5.48 -0.90 2.98
CA VAL A 27 4.85 -2.05 2.34
C VAL A 27 5.93 -2.93 1.72
N SER A 28 5.80 -4.25 1.84
CA SER A 28 6.69 -5.20 1.19
C SER A 28 5.89 -6.26 0.44
N ALA A 29 6.44 -6.73 -0.67
CA ALA A 29 5.87 -7.80 -1.48
C ALA A 29 6.99 -8.44 -2.32
N ALA A 30 6.99 -9.77 -2.43
CA ALA A 30 8.12 -10.52 -3.01
C ALA A 30 9.45 -10.12 -2.34
N GLU A 31 10.50 -9.83 -3.10
CA GLU A 31 11.78 -9.31 -2.59
C GLU A 31 11.82 -7.79 -2.35
N TYR A 32 10.74 -7.06 -2.65
CA TYR A 32 10.75 -5.59 -2.63
C TYR A 32 10.15 -5.03 -1.34
N GLN A 33 10.65 -3.85 -0.96
CA GLN A 33 10.13 -3.05 0.15
C GLN A 33 10.08 -1.58 -0.25
N TRP A 34 8.98 -0.93 0.12
CA TRP A 34 8.73 0.48 -0.13
C TRP A 34 8.30 1.20 1.13
N GLN A 35 8.57 2.49 1.14
CA GLN A 35 7.88 3.47 1.97
C GLN A 35 6.78 4.11 1.13
N PHE A 36 5.67 4.45 1.76
CA PHE A 36 4.59 5.15 1.09
C PHE A 36 4.06 6.31 1.91
N GLN A 37 3.48 7.27 1.20
CA GLN A 37 2.71 8.37 1.75
C GLN A 37 1.38 8.48 0.99
N TRP A 38 0.29 8.30 1.71
CA TRP A 38 -1.06 8.44 1.21
C TRP A 38 -1.67 9.76 1.66
N GLN A 39 -1.89 10.66 0.71
CA GLN A 39 -2.57 11.94 0.93
C GLN A 39 -4.05 11.75 0.60
N PHE A 40 -4.82 11.18 1.54
CA PHE A 40 -6.21 10.76 1.31
C PHE A 40 -7.14 11.91 0.91
N ARG A 41 -6.87 13.14 1.38
CA ARG A 41 -7.65 14.32 0.95
C ARG A 41 -7.45 14.69 -0.52
N GLN A 42 -6.35 14.26 -1.13
CA GLN A 42 -5.96 14.59 -2.51
C GLN A 42 -6.01 13.35 -3.43
N GLY A 43 -6.29 12.17 -2.89
CA GLY A 43 -6.21 10.91 -3.65
C GLY A 43 -4.81 10.60 -4.19
N LYS A 44 -3.75 11.11 -3.55
CA LYS A 44 -2.37 11.02 -4.06
C LYS A 44 -1.55 10.03 -3.25
N LEU A 45 -0.99 9.03 -3.95
CA LEU A 45 -0.10 8.02 -3.38
C LEU A 45 1.33 8.21 -3.90
N LEU A 46 2.26 8.44 -2.97
CA LEU A 46 3.69 8.40 -3.22
C LEU A 46 4.26 7.08 -2.71
N VAL A 47 5.12 6.44 -3.50
CA VAL A 47 5.81 5.18 -3.15
C VAL A 47 7.26 5.27 -3.60
N GLU A 48 8.17 4.93 -2.68
CA GLU A 48 9.62 4.99 -2.88
C GLU A 48 10.31 3.76 -2.23
N PRO A 49 11.38 3.21 -2.83
CA PRO A 49 12.02 3.64 -4.09
C PRO A 49 11.18 3.29 -5.33
N SER A 50 11.58 3.77 -6.51
CA SER A 50 10.86 3.51 -7.77
C SER A 50 10.99 2.06 -8.25
N LEU A 51 12.04 1.34 -7.84
CA LEU A 51 12.28 -0.05 -8.22
C LEU A 51 11.11 -0.94 -7.79
N GLY A 52 10.59 -1.73 -8.72
CA GLY A 52 9.45 -2.63 -8.48
C GLY A 52 8.12 -1.92 -8.18
N ARG A 53 8.06 -0.58 -8.14
CA ARG A 53 6.88 0.19 -7.72
C ARG A 53 5.61 -0.14 -8.52
N ALA A 54 5.76 -0.52 -9.80
CA ALA A 54 4.65 -0.93 -10.65
C ALA A 54 3.87 -2.12 -10.07
N LEU A 55 4.52 -2.99 -9.27
CA LEU A 55 3.88 -4.11 -8.58
C LEU A 55 2.89 -3.64 -7.51
N ILE A 56 3.18 -2.52 -6.83
CA ILE A 56 2.50 -2.13 -5.61
C ILE A 56 1.65 -0.87 -5.73
N GLN A 57 1.99 0.06 -6.64
CA GLN A 57 1.38 1.40 -6.71
C GLN A 57 -0.15 1.35 -6.79
N GLU A 58 -0.67 0.64 -7.78
CA GLU A 58 -2.11 0.54 -8.03
C GLU A 58 -2.81 -0.31 -6.94
N PRO A 59 -2.32 -1.53 -6.62
CA PRO A 59 -2.90 -2.35 -5.54
C PRO A 59 -2.94 -1.66 -4.17
N LEU A 60 -1.87 -0.97 -3.79
CA LEU A 60 -1.80 -0.23 -2.52
C LEU A 60 -2.79 0.93 -2.51
N GLY A 61 -2.87 1.70 -3.60
CA GLY A 61 -3.85 2.79 -3.72
C GLY A 61 -5.27 2.29 -3.49
N ARG A 62 -5.68 1.23 -4.19
CA ARG A 62 -7.00 0.61 -3.99
C ARG A 62 -7.21 0.07 -2.57
N PHE A 63 -6.20 -0.51 -1.95
CA PHE A 63 -6.29 -0.99 -0.58
C PHE A 63 -6.57 0.18 0.37
N LEU A 64 -5.77 1.25 0.28
CA LEU A 64 -5.89 2.43 1.13
C LEU A 64 -7.23 3.15 0.96
N GLU A 65 -7.73 3.28 -0.27
CA GLU A 65 -9.05 3.87 -0.57
C GLU A 65 -10.21 3.04 0.01
N ARG A 66 -10.08 1.71 0.03
CA ARG A 66 -11.13 0.81 0.54
C ARG A 66 -11.13 0.66 2.06
N SER A 67 -9.97 0.88 2.68
CA SER A 67 -9.76 0.70 4.12
C SER A 67 -10.04 1.96 4.93
N ASP A 68 -10.86 2.88 4.41
CA ASP A 68 -11.18 4.13 5.08
C ASP A 68 -11.68 3.88 6.51
N TYR A 69 -11.08 4.60 7.46
CA TYR A 69 -11.27 4.52 8.93
C TYR A 69 -10.79 3.26 9.67
N GLN A 70 -10.10 2.31 9.02
CA GLN A 70 -9.59 1.09 9.69
C GLN A 70 -8.07 1.07 9.89
N LEU A 71 -7.36 1.97 9.22
CA LEU A 71 -5.91 2.04 9.26
C LEU A 71 -5.47 2.88 10.46
N GLU A 72 -4.71 2.25 11.36
CA GLU A 72 -4.19 2.90 12.58
C GLU A 72 -2.67 2.81 12.60
N ALA A 73 -2.04 3.89 13.07
CA ALA A 73 -0.58 3.92 13.25
C ALA A 73 -0.12 2.85 14.25
N GLY A 74 0.95 2.14 13.91
CA GLY A 74 1.50 1.03 14.69
C GLY A 74 1.02 -0.35 14.25
N ASN A 75 -0.10 -0.44 13.53
CA ASN A 75 -0.68 -1.71 13.11
C ASN A 75 -0.11 -2.23 11.78
N ASN A 76 -0.26 -3.54 11.59
CA ASN A 76 0.12 -4.26 10.38
C ASN A 76 -1.12 -4.82 9.67
N TYR A 77 -1.07 -4.84 8.34
CA TYR A 77 -2.15 -5.32 7.48
C TYR A 77 -1.57 -6.16 6.34
N THR A 78 -2.41 -6.93 5.67
CA THR A 78 -2.01 -7.67 4.48
C THR A 78 -3.07 -7.58 3.40
N PHE A 79 -2.65 -7.63 2.13
CA PHE A 79 -3.56 -7.74 1.00
C PHE A 79 -2.93 -8.51 -0.15
N THR A 80 -3.74 -9.08 -1.03
CA THR A 80 -3.26 -9.86 -2.18
C THR A 80 -3.20 -9.00 -3.44
N ILE A 81 -2.02 -8.94 -4.04
CA ILE A 81 -1.77 -8.41 -5.38
C ILE A 81 -2.11 -9.51 -6.38
N ARG A 82 -2.98 -9.20 -7.33
CA ARG A 82 -3.31 -10.09 -8.44
C ARG A 82 -2.68 -9.55 -9.70
N ALA A 83 -1.70 -10.24 -10.25
CA ALA A 83 -1.21 -9.90 -11.57
C ALA A 83 -2.32 -10.22 -12.59
N LYS A 84 -2.70 -9.23 -13.40
CA LYS A 84 -3.39 -9.48 -14.66
C LYS A 84 -2.29 -9.63 -15.71
N PHE A 85 -1.82 -10.86 -15.88
CA PHE A 85 -1.12 -11.24 -17.10
C PHE A 85 -2.17 -11.54 -18.18
#